data_AF-A0A8G0ZUY7-F1
#
_entry.id   AF-A0A8G0ZUY7-F1
#
_cell.length_a   1.000
_cell.length_b   1.000
_cell.length_c   1.000
_cell.angle_alpha   90.00
_cell.angle_beta   90.00
_cell.angle_gamma   90.00
#
_symmetry.space_group_name_H-M   'P 1'
#
loop_
_entity.id
_entity.type
_entity.pdbx_description
1 polymer ?
#
loop_
_entity_poly.entity_id
_entity_poly.type
_entity_poly.pdbx_seq_one_letter_code
_entity_poly.pdbx_strand_id
1 'polypeptide(L)'
;MIDWLRMAELRDEIGQDGFDEVVDVFLEEAGEVVIRLDRGPTLEDLHFLKGSALNLGFVAVAQLCQEGERLLAAGGRPDPQPIAAAFRAAREAVLTARAARAA
;
A
#
# COMPACT_ATOMS: atom_id res chain seq x y z
N MET A 1 6.92 -8.21 0.48
CA MET A 1 7.08 -8.55 1.90
C MET A 1 6.05 -7.77 2.68
N ILE A 2 5.27 -8.44 3.54
CA ILE A 2 4.24 -7.82 4.38
C ILE A 2 4.72 -7.90 5.83
N ASP A 3 4.66 -6.77 6.54
CA ASP A 3 4.82 -6.71 7.98
C ASP A 3 3.51 -7.11 8.65
N TRP A 4 3.38 -8.40 8.92
CA TRP A 4 2.20 -8.98 9.56
C TRP A 4 2.04 -8.57 11.02
N LEU A 5 3.14 -8.16 11.68
CA LEU A 5 3.07 -7.68 13.06
C LEU A 5 2.32 -6.34 13.07
N ARG A 6 2.67 -5.41 12.18
CA ARG A 6 1.96 -4.13 12.07
C ARG A 6 0.47 -4.31 11.78
N MET A 7 0.11 -5.26 10.91
CA MET A 7 -1.30 -5.58 10.64
C MET A 7 -2.02 -6.16 11.86
N ALA A 8 -1.33 -6.97 12.67
CA ALA A 8 -1.90 -7.51 13.91
C ALA A 8 -2.11 -6.40 14.96
N GLU A 9 -1.14 -5.51 15.13
CA GLU A 9 -1.26 -4.34 16.01
C GLU A 9 -2.44 -3.44 15.60
N LEU A 10 -2.55 -3.11 14.31
CA LEU A 10 -3.65 -2.31 13.79
C LEU A 10 -5.00 -2.95 14.10
N ARG A 11 -5.11 -4.28 13.92
CA ARG A 11 -6.33 -5.03 14.25
C ARG A 11 -6.64 -4.99 15.75
N ASP A 12 -5.63 -5.10 16.60
CA ASP A 12 -5.80 -5.08 18.05
C ASP A 12 -6.21 -3.67 18.54
N GLU A 13 -5.78 -2.60 17.84
CA GLU A 13 -6.15 -1.20 18.12
C GLU A 13 -7.61 -0.88 17.79
N ILE A 14 -8.13 -1.36 16.66
CA ILE A 14 -9.46 -0.96 16.14
C ILE A 14 -10.53 -2.07 16.24
N GLY A 15 -10.13 -3.27 16.66
CA GLY A 15 -11.00 -4.44 16.71
C GLY A 15 -11.19 -5.11 15.33
N GLN A 16 -11.71 -6.33 15.34
CA GLN A 16 -11.83 -7.15 14.12
C GLN A 16 -12.74 -6.54 13.06
N ASP A 17 -13.96 -6.13 13.44
CA ASP A 17 -14.94 -5.60 12.48
C ASP A 17 -14.46 -4.28 11.86
N GLY A 18 -13.88 -3.40 12.68
CA GLY A 18 -13.29 -2.15 12.21
C GLY A 18 -12.06 -2.39 11.33
N PHE A 19 -11.29 -3.43 11.59
CA PHE A 19 -10.10 -3.75 10.80
C PHE A 19 -10.45 -4.19 9.38
N ASP A 20 -11.44 -5.05 9.21
CA ASP A 20 -11.83 -5.52 7.88
C ASP A 20 -12.34 -4.37 7.01
N GLU A 21 -13.20 -3.50 7.54
CA GLU A 21 -13.68 -2.30 6.84
C GLU A 21 -12.54 -1.36 6.46
N VAL A 22 -11.65 -1.08 7.42
CA VAL A 22 -10.51 -0.18 7.21
C VAL A 22 -9.56 -0.72 6.14
N VAL A 23 -9.25 -2.02 6.16
CA VAL A 23 -8.42 -2.66 5.14
C VAL A 23 -9.06 -2.55 3.76
N ASP A 24 -10.38 -2.78 3.66
CA ASP A 24 -11.09 -2.69 2.38
C ASP A 24 -11.03 -1.27 1.79
N VAL A 25 -11.32 -0.25 2.60
CA VAL A 25 -11.21 1.17 2.18
C VAL A 25 -9.78 1.51 1.76
N PHE A 26 -8.77 1.14 2.55
CA PHE A 26 -7.39 1.43 2.21
C PHE A 26 -6.95 0.73 0.91
N LEU A 27 -7.35 -0.52 0.68
CA LEU A 27 -7.01 -1.25 -0.54
C LEU A 27 -7.68 -0.66 -1.77
N GLU A 28 -8.89 -0.14 -1.63
CA GLU A 28 -9.60 0.57 -2.70
C GLU A 28 -8.90 1.89 -3.04
N GLU A 29 -8.73 2.77 -2.06
CA GLU A 29 -8.10 4.08 -2.25
C GLU A 29 -6.66 3.97 -2.78
N ALA A 30 -5.86 3.07 -2.20
CA ALA A 30 -4.49 2.84 -2.68
C ALA A 30 -4.48 2.26 -4.11
N GLY A 31 -5.47 1.44 -4.46
CA GLY A 31 -5.65 0.92 -5.81
C GLY A 31 -5.93 2.02 -6.82
N GLU A 32 -6.79 2.99 -6.48
CA GLU A 32 -7.05 4.15 -7.33
C GLU A 32 -5.79 4.99 -7.53
N VAL A 33 -5.00 5.22 -6.48
CA VAL A 33 -3.74 5.96 -6.58
C VAL A 33 -2.77 5.24 -7.50
N VAL A 34 -2.63 3.92 -7.37
CA VAL A 34 -1.77 3.11 -8.24
C VAL A 34 -2.17 3.24 -9.70
N ILE A 35 -3.46 3.29 -10.03
CA ILE A 35 -3.95 3.53 -11.39
C ILE A 35 -3.57 4.94 -11.88
N ARG A 36 -3.61 5.95 -11.01
CA ARG A 36 -3.21 7.32 -11.36
C ARG A 36 -1.71 7.43 -11.66
N LEU A 37 -0.87 6.62 -11.01
CA LEU A 37 0.59 6.65 -11.23
C LEU A 37 0.98 6.41 -12.70
N ASP A 38 0.20 5.63 -13.45
CA ASP A 38 0.44 5.38 -14.89
C ASP A 38 0.34 6.65 -15.75
N ARG A 39 -0.36 7.70 -15.26
CA ARG A 39 -0.46 9.00 -15.94
C ARG A 39 0.70 9.94 -15.61
N GLY A 40 1.55 9.56 -14.66
CA GLY A 40 2.64 10.38 -14.15
C GLY A 40 2.55 10.50 -12.62
N PRO A 41 3.45 9.86 -11.86
CA PRO A 41 3.44 9.93 -10.40
C PRO A 41 3.73 11.35 -9.91
N THR A 42 2.89 11.85 -9.00
CA THR A 42 3.13 13.11 -8.28
C THR A 42 3.74 12.85 -6.91
N LEU A 43 4.32 13.88 -6.29
CA LEU A 43 4.82 13.77 -4.92
C LEU A 43 3.69 13.42 -3.94
N GLU A 44 2.50 13.99 -4.14
CA GLU A 44 1.32 13.74 -3.31
C GLU A 44 0.81 12.29 -3.44
N ASP A 45 0.71 11.77 -4.67
CA ASP A 45 0.31 10.37 -4.90
C ASP A 45 1.28 9.39 -4.25
N LEU A 46 2.59 9.61 -4.41
CA LEU A 46 3.62 8.77 -3.79
C LEU A 46 3.62 8.89 -2.26
N HIS A 47 3.40 10.09 -1.73
CA HIS A 47 3.34 10.33 -0.30
C HIS A 47 2.15 9.63 0.35
N PHE A 48 0.96 9.78 -0.27
CA PHE A 48 -0.25 9.08 0.14
C PHE A 48 -0.02 7.57 0.13
N LEU A 49 0.43 7.02 -0.99
CA LEU A 49 0.58 5.57 -1.16
C LEU A 49 1.63 5.00 -0.19
N LYS A 50 2.71 5.75 0.09
CA LYS A 50 3.70 5.40 1.13
C LYS A 50 3.04 5.32 2.50
N GLY A 51 2.24 6.30 2.88
CA GLY A 51 1.54 6.33 4.17
C GLY A 51 0.59 5.14 4.32
N SER A 52 -0.26 4.90 3.32
CA SER A 52 -1.18 3.76 3.30
C SER A 52 -0.45 2.43 3.35
N ALA A 53 0.66 2.30 2.61
CA ALA A 53 1.51 1.12 2.62
C ALA A 53 2.13 0.86 4.00
N LEU A 54 2.64 1.87 4.69
CA LEU A 54 3.19 1.72 6.03
C LEU A 54 2.11 1.30 7.04
N ASN A 55 0.89 1.83 6.92
CA ASN A 55 -0.19 1.48 7.82
C ASN A 55 -0.61 0.01 7.70
N LEU A 56 -0.59 -0.54 6.47
CA LEU A 56 -0.92 -1.94 6.20
C LEU A 56 0.30 -2.88 6.19
N GLY A 57 1.49 -2.40 6.53
CA GLY A 57 2.71 -3.21 6.53
C GLY A 57 3.24 -3.60 5.13
N PHE A 58 2.87 -2.88 4.06
CA PHE A 58 3.34 -3.14 2.70
C PHE A 58 4.74 -2.56 2.47
N VAL A 59 5.74 -3.17 3.13
CA VAL A 59 7.12 -2.66 3.20
C VAL A 59 7.71 -2.31 1.83
N ALA A 60 7.54 -3.18 0.85
CA ALA A 60 8.09 -2.96 -0.50
C ALA A 60 7.43 -1.77 -1.22
N VAL A 61 6.11 -1.59 -1.06
CA VAL A 61 5.39 -0.46 -1.64
C VAL A 61 5.86 0.85 -1.00
N ALA A 62 5.99 0.88 0.32
CA ALA A 62 6.47 2.05 1.05
C ALA A 62 7.90 2.46 0.63
N GLN A 63 8.80 1.49 0.48
CA GLN A 63 10.18 1.74 0.03
C GLN A 63 10.23 2.28 -1.40
N LEU A 64 9.47 1.69 -2.32
CA LEU A 64 9.43 2.16 -3.71
C LEU A 64 8.82 3.56 -3.83
N CYS A 65 7.77 3.86 -3.05
CA CYS A 65 7.20 5.20 -3.00
C CYS A 65 8.20 6.22 -2.45
N GLN A 66 8.91 5.89 -1.36
CA GLN A 66 9.96 6.75 -0.81
C GLN A 66 11.08 7.04 -1.82
N GLU A 67 11.50 6.03 -2.59
CA GLU A 67 12.50 6.24 -3.64
C GLU A 67 11.96 7.11 -4.77
N GLY A 68 10.70 6.91 -5.17
CA GLY A 68 10.03 7.78 -6.14
C GLY A 68 9.94 9.24 -5.66
N GLU A 69 9.62 9.48 -4.39
CA GLU A 69 9.61 10.84 -3.81
C GLU A 69 10.98 11.51 -3.94
N ARG A 70 12.07 10.79 -3.60
CA ARG A 70 13.44 11.29 -3.74
C ARG A 70 13.80 11.58 -5.19
N LEU A 71 13.41 10.71 -6.11
CA LEU A 71 13.69 10.88 -7.53
C LEU A 71 12.96 12.09 -8.11
N LEU A 72 11.68 12.32 -7.75
CA LEU A 72 10.95 13.53 -8.12
C LEU A 72 11.61 14.79 -7.56
N ALA A 73 12.05 14.78 -6.30
CA ALA A 73 12.74 15.90 -5.68
C ALA A 73 14.09 16.22 -6.38
N ALA A 74 14.74 15.21 -6.96
CA ALA A 74 15.95 15.38 -7.77
C ALA A 74 15.67 15.77 -9.24
N GLY A 75 14.41 15.99 -9.63
CA GLY A 75 14.00 16.33 -11.00
C GLY A 75 13.89 15.14 -11.96
N GLY A 76 13.98 13.92 -11.44
CA GLY A 76 13.77 12.69 -12.20
C GLY A 76 12.29 12.33 -12.35
N ARG A 77 12.02 11.21 -13.02
CA ARG A 77 10.68 10.65 -13.19
C ARG A 77 10.66 9.20 -12.71
N PRO A 78 9.92 8.86 -11.64
CA PRO A 78 9.78 7.48 -11.21
C PRO A 78 9.04 6.64 -12.25
N ASP A 79 9.49 5.40 -12.41
CA ASP A 79 8.72 4.37 -13.10
C ASP A 79 7.61 3.87 -12.15
N PRO A 80 6.32 3.99 -12.53
CA PRO A 80 5.22 3.51 -11.70
C PRO A 80 5.09 1.98 -11.68
N GLN A 81 5.67 1.26 -12.65
CA GLN A 81 5.44 -0.19 -12.81
C GLN A 81 5.92 -1.02 -11.60
N PRO A 82 7.12 -0.78 -11.02
CA PRO A 82 7.54 -1.49 -9.81
C PRO A 82 6.59 -1.27 -8.63
N ILE A 83 6.08 -0.05 -8.45
CA ILE A 83 5.14 0.29 -7.36
C ILE A 83 3.84 -0.47 -7.56
N ALA A 84 3.28 -0.43 -8.79
CA ALA A 84 2.05 -1.12 -9.12
C ALA A 84 2.18 -2.64 -8.96
N ALA A 85 3.30 -3.24 -9.37
CA ALA A 85 3.56 -4.66 -9.19
C ALA A 85 3.66 -5.06 -7.72
N ALA A 86 4.39 -4.29 -6.91
CA ALA A 86 4.51 -4.52 -5.48
C ALA A 86 3.15 -4.40 -4.76
N PHE A 87 2.33 -3.41 -5.15
CA PHE A 87 0.99 -3.24 -4.59
C PHE A 87 0.06 -4.41 -4.92
N ARG A 88 0.04 -4.86 -6.19
CA ARG A 88 -0.78 -6.02 -6.59
C ARG A 88 -0.43 -7.28 -5.79
N ALA A 89 0.86 -7.57 -5.64
CA ALA A 89 1.33 -8.72 -4.88
C ALA A 89 0.97 -8.62 -3.38
N ALA A 90 1.11 -7.43 -2.77
CA ALA A 90 0.74 -7.22 -1.37
C ALA A 90 -0.78 -7.35 -1.15
N ARG A 91 -1.58 -6.74 -2.03
CA ARG A 91 -3.04 -6.84 -2.01
C ARG A 91 -3.51 -8.29 -2.12
N GLU A 92 -2.97 -9.04 -3.07
CA GLU A 92 -3.32 -10.46 -3.23
C GLU A 92 -3.02 -11.26 -1.96
N ALA A 93 -1.83 -11.11 -1.40
CA ALA A 93 -1.44 -11.81 -0.17
C ALA A 93 -2.33 -11.46 1.03
N VAL A 94 -2.78 -10.21 1.18
CA VAL A 94 -3.75 -9.83 2.23
C VAL A 94 -5.11 -10.49 2.01
N LEU A 95 -5.63 -10.45 0.77
CA LEU A 95 -6.92 -11.04 0.46
C LEU A 95 -6.92 -12.56 0.65
N THR A 96 -5.84 -13.25 0.26
CA THR A 96 -5.65 -14.69 0.52
C THR A 96 -5.61 -14.97 2.03
N ALA A 97 -4.87 -14.18 2.80
CA ALA A 97 -4.78 -14.36 4.25
C ALA A 97 -6.13 -14.15 4.96
N ARG A 98 -6.96 -13.19 4.50
CA ARG A 98 -8.32 -12.96 5.04
C ARG A 98 -9.27 -14.11 4.68
N ALA A 99 -9.24 -14.58 3.43
CA ALA A 99 -10.05 -15.73 3.01
C ALA A 99 -9.73 -17.00 3.81
N ALA A 100 -8.44 -17.26 4.08
CA ALA A 100 -8.01 -18.42 4.87
C ALA A 100 -8.43 -18.37 6.35
N ARG A 101 -8.77 -17.19 6.89
CA ARG A 101 -9.24 -17.01 8.28
C ARG A 101 -10.76 -17.09 8.43
N ALA A 102 -11.48 -16.91 7.33
CA ALA A 102 -12.95 -16.99 7.27
C ALA A 102 -13.46 -18.42 7.00
N ALA A 103 -12.57 -19.35 6.62
CA ALA A 103 -12.84 -20.76 6.36
C ALA A 103 -12.57 -21.62 7.61
#